data_AF-A0A1Z5IJN1-F1
#
_entry.id   AF-A0A1Z5IJN1-F1
#
_cell.length_a   1.000
_cell.length_b   1.000
_cell.length_c   1.000
_cell.angle_alpha   90.00
_cell.angle_beta   90.00
_cell.angle_gamma   90.00
#
_symmetry.space_group_name_H-M   'P 1'
#
loop_
_entity.id
_entity.type
_entity.pdbx_description
1 polymer ?
#
loop_
_entity_poly.entity_id
_entity_poly.type
_entity_poly.pdbx_seq_one_letter_code
_entity_poly.pdbx_strand_id
1 'polypeptide(L)'
;MNMKFNKVGKAVLTVGVVVFSIGLTTTSTASAKETVKSVTSHLAKVTTFKVGKKSAAVYSTASLNHKEGTLKSFGSKVKAYHISQINRNGKKTIYYQIKTGKKSGWVWQGYLVKNKQPDKSIIKAPNNQKTETGKFSESVIDAQLLKLVNQQRAKIGVRPVTVNSKLFDKVTTVRAHQLIKNYSHFDAHNHFIAADLAQKNKINYSKLSENIAKNNFNDDNISLANAIFYKYFYDDAASNWGHKKNILDSKVDKAAFATININGTVYNVMNFYGTHHAR
;
A
#
# COMPACT_ATOMS: atom_id res chain seq x y z
N MET A 1 -23.11 -55.87 45.48
CA MET A 1 -22.43 -56.87 44.65
C MET A 1 -20.94 -56.51 44.60
N ASN A 2 -20.10 -57.39 45.17
CA ASN A 2 -18.62 -57.49 45.11
C ASN A 2 -17.71 -56.34 45.59
N MET A 3 -17.52 -56.25 46.92
CA MET A 3 -16.32 -56.65 47.68
C MET A 3 -14.91 -56.52 47.02
N LYS A 4 -14.00 -55.74 47.63
CA LYS A 4 -12.77 -56.19 48.36
C LYS A 4 -11.64 -55.14 48.35
N PHE A 5 -11.18 -54.79 49.55
CA PHE A 5 -9.82 -54.32 49.81
C PHE A 5 -8.92 -55.52 50.09
N ASN A 6 -7.66 -55.52 49.62
CA ASN A 6 -6.57 -56.26 50.27
C ASN A 6 -5.16 -55.72 49.93
N LYS A 7 -4.48 -55.36 51.03
CA LYS A 7 -3.06 -55.30 51.43
C LYS A 7 -1.92 -55.93 50.59
N VAL A 8 -0.71 -55.47 50.97
CA VAL A 8 0.67 -56.04 50.92
C VAL A 8 1.38 -55.91 49.55
N GLY A 9 2.66 -55.52 49.40
CA GLY A 9 3.73 -55.11 50.30
C GLY A 9 5.11 -55.29 49.61
N LYS A 10 6.12 -54.61 50.17
CA LYS A 10 7.59 -54.85 50.11
C LYS A 10 8.39 -54.57 48.82
N ALA A 11 9.29 -53.59 49.00
CA ALA A 11 10.68 -53.41 48.57
C ALA A 11 11.34 -54.44 47.62
N VAL A 12 12.25 -53.93 46.77
CA VAL A 12 13.69 -54.28 46.69
C VAL A 12 14.38 -53.40 45.63
N LEU A 13 15.57 -52.85 45.98
CA LEU A 13 16.52 -52.24 45.06
C LEU A 13 17.12 -53.31 44.11
N THR A 14 17.47 -52.96 42.88
CA THR A 14 18.86 -52.78 42.35
C THR A 14 18.98 -53.14 40.85
N VAL A 15 19.80 -52.35 40.14
CA VAL A 15 20.52 -52.56 38.85
C VAL A 15 19.75 -52.41 37.52
N GLY A 16 19.92 -51.22 36.93
CA GLY A 16 20.53 -51.02 35.60
C GLY A 16 19.91 -51.68 34.37
N VAL A 17 19.05 -50.94 33.66
CA VAL A 17 18.89 -51.07 32.20
C VAL A 17 18.76 -49.66 31.61
N VAL A 18 19.68 -49.28 30.72
CA VAL A 18 19.55 -48.08 29.90
C VAL A 18 18.48 -48.36 28.85
N VAL A 19 17.33 -47.67 28.92
CA VAL A 19 16.35 -47.63 27.84
C VAL A 19 15.90 -46.19 27.61
N PHE A 20 16.24 -45.69 26.42
CA PHE A 20 15.76 -44.48 25.80
C PHE A 20 14.22 -44.51 25.71
N SER A 21 13.50 -43.56 26.34
CA SER A 21 12.09 -43.31 26.02
C SER A 21 11.64 -41.89 26.39
N ILE A 22 11.76 -41.02 25.38
CA ILE A 22 10.74 -40.08 24.87
C ILE A 22 9.93 -39.33 25.94
N GLY A 23 10.35 -38.10 26.22
CA GLY A 23 9.53 -37.09 26.90
C GLY A 23 8.35 -36.68 26.02
N LEU A 24 7.14 -36.83 26.55
CA LEU A 24 5.90 -36.37 25.96
C LEU A 24 5.81 -34.84 26.12
N THR A 25 6.27 -34.09 25.13
CA THR A 25 6.06 -32.63 25.06
C THR A 25 4.70 -32.36 24.43
N THR A 26 3.78 -31.80 25.22
CA THR A 26 2.55 -31.21 24.69
C THR A 26 2.93 -30.00 23.83
N THR A 27 2.94 -30.20 22.51
CA THR A 27 3.15 -29.10 21.55
C THR A 27 1.90 -28.23 21.54
N SER A 28 1.92 -27.13 22.28
CA SER A 28 1.03 -26.01 22.01
C SER A 28 1.41 -25.45 20.63
N THR A 29 0.70 -25.86 19.58
CA THR A 29 0.81 -25.22 18.27
C THR A 29 0.25 -23.81 18.41
N ALA A 30 1.12 -22.85 18.73
CA ALA A 30 0.82 -21.44 18.54
C ALA A 30 0.45 -21.24 17.07
N SER A 31 -0.84 -21.02 16.79
CA SER A 31 -1.29 -20.66 15.46
C SER A 31 -0.70 -19.28 15.16
N ALA A 32 0.36 -19.26 14.35
CA ALA A 32 0.98 -18.02 13.90
C ALA A 32 -0.11 -17.19 13.19
N LYS A 33 -0.42 -16.01 13.75
CA LYS A 33 -1.39 -15.08 13.17
C LYS A 33 -0.94 -14.74 11.75
N GLU A 34 -1.68 -15.22 10.75
CA GLU A 34 -1.34 -15.02 9.33
C GLU A 34 -1.20 -13.52 9.04
N THR A 35 -0.01 -13.09 8.61
CA THR A 35 0.23 -11.70 8.23
C THR A 35 -0.23 -11.46 6.80
N VAL A 36 -1.43 -10.89 6.65
CA VAL A 36 -1.95 -10.49 5.34
C VAL A 36 -1.22 -9.23 4.88
N LYS A 37 -0.40 -9.34 3.83
CA LYS A 37 0.20 -8.17 3.16
C LYS A 37 -0.68 -7.76 1.99
N SER A 38 -1.35 -6.61 2.10
CA SER A 38 -2.21 -6.05 1.05
C SER A 38 -1.58 -4.80 0.41
N VAL A 39 -1.51 -4.76 -0.92
CA VAL A 39 -1.11 -3.57 -1.69
C VAL A 39 -2.29 -3.12 -2.53
N THR A 40 -2.84 -1.95 -2.23
CA THR A 40 -4.04 -1.42 -2.89
C THR A 40 -3.70 -0.28 -3.84
N SER A 41 -4.28 -0.29 -5.05
CA SER A 41 -4.16 0.75 -6.06
C SER A 41 -5.49 0.98 -6.79
N HIS A 42 -5.60 2.05 -7.58
CA HIS A 42 -6.76 2.27 -8.45
C HIS A 42 -6.74 1.35 -9.67
N LEU A 43 -7.92 0.96 -10.18
CA LEU A 43 -8.02 0.43 -11.54
C LEU A 43 -7.76 1.56 -12.54
N ALA A 44 -6.99 1.26 -13.58
CA ALA A 44 -6.77 2.17 -14.70
C ALA A 44 -8.06 2.64 -15.37
N LYS A 45 -9.13 1.82 -15.30
CA LYS A 45 -10.48 2.16 -15.76
C LYS A 45 -11.51 1.52 -14.84
N VAL A 46 -12.49 2.32 -14.39
CA VAL A 46 -13.67 1.80 -13.68
C VAL A 46 -14.36 0.81 -14.61
N THR A 47 -14.41 -0.45 -14.19
CA THR A 47 -14.90 -1.55 -15.03
C THR A 47 -16.17 -2.11 -14.42
N THR A 48 -17.20 -2.30 -15.26
CA THR A 48 -18.46 -2.91 -14.82
C THR A 48 -18.41 -4.42 -15.03
N PHE A 49 -18.60 -5.17 -13.95
CA PHE A 49 -18.63 -6.63 -13.95
C PHE A 49 -20.03 -7.16 -13.69
N LYS A 50 -20.35 -8.34 -14.22
CA LYS A 50 -21.47 -9.17 -13.74
C LYS A 50 -21.04 -9.91 -12.48
N VAL A 51 -21.96 -10.06 -11.53
CA VAL A 51 -21.76 -10.91 -10.37
C VAL A 51 -21.91 -12.37 -10.79
N GLY A 52 -20.82 -13.14 -10.71
CA GLY A 52 -20.80 -14.57 -11.04
C GLY A 52 -21.28 -15.43 -9.88
N LYS A 53 -20.60 -15.35 -8.73
CA LYS A 53 -20.90 -16.16 -7.54
C LYS A 53 -21.60 -15.34 -6.45
N LYS A 54 -22.95 -15.29 -6.46
CA LYS A 54 -23.75 -14.47 -5.51
C LYS A 54 -23.45 -14.77 -4.03
N SER A 55 -23.09 -15.99 -3.67
CA SER A 55 -22.76 -16.39 -2.28
C SER A 55 -21.33 -16.02 -1.85
N ALA A 56 -20.51 -15.49 -2.76
CA ALA A 56 -19.13 -15.13 -2.46
C ALA A 56 -19.04 -14.05 -1.38
N ALA A 57 -18.06 -14.19 -0.49
CA ALA A 57 -17.80 -13.24 0.58
C ALA A 57 -17.36 -11.88 0.04
N VAL A 58 -17.85 -10.82 0.69
CA VAL A 58 -17.43 -9.43 0.51
C VAL A 58 -16.85 -8.94 1.83
N TYR A 59 -15.72 -8.25 1.76
CA TYR A 59 -15.00 -7.74 2.93
C TYR A 59 -15.08 -6.22 2.99
N SER A 60 -15.11 -5.66 4.19
CA SER A 60 -15.17 -4.19 4.37
C SER A 60 -13.81 -3.52 4.11
N THR A 61 -12.70 -4.25 4.31
CA THR A 61 -11.34 -3.73 4.18
C THR A 61 -10.51 -4.49 3.16
N ALA A 62 -9.52 -3.81 2.57
CA ALA A 62 -8.56 -4.42 1.64
C ALA A 62 -7.70 -5.49 2.31
N SER A 63 -7.49 -5.41 3.63
CA SER A 63 -6.80 -6.44 4.41
C SER A 63 -7.62 -7.72 4.61
N LEU A 64 -8.89 -7.74 4.19
CA LEU A 64 -9.81 -8.88 4.29
C LEU A 64 -10.05 -9.37 5.72
N ASN A 65 -9.87 -8.50 6.72
CA ASN A 65 -9.95 -8.85 8.13
C ASN A 65 -11.39 -8.97 8.62
N HIS A 66 -12.36 -8.40 7.89
CA HIS A 66 -13.74 -8.36 8.30
C HIS A 66 -14.67 -8.68 7.12
N LYS A 67 -15.40 -9.79 7.22
CA LYS A 67 -16.42 -10.18 6.25
C LYS A 67 -17.69 -9.37 6.54
N GLU A 68 -18.05 -8.53 5.59
CA GLU A 68 -19.20 -7.62 5.70
C GLU A 68 -20.49 -8.27 5.16
N GLY A 69 -20.36 -9.25 4.25
CA GLY A 69 -21.51 -9.94 3.70
C GLY A 69 -21.19 -10.79 2.49
N THR A 70 -22.13 -10.84 1.54
CA THR A 70 -21.98 -11.57 0.27
C THR A 70 -22.36 -10.73 -0.94
N LEU A 71 -21.89 -11.14 -2.12
CA LEU A 71 -22.20 -10.46 -3.39
C LEU A 71 -23.70 -10.37 -3.70
N LYS A 72 -24.55 -11.22 -3.09
CA LYS A 72 -26.01 -11.22 -3.27
C LYS A 72 -26.60 -9.82 -3.01
N SER A 73 -26.05 -9.06 -2.06
CA SER A 73 -26.58 -7.74 -1.66
C SER A 73 -26.19 -6.60 -2.61
N PHE A 74 -25.30 -6.87 -3.59
CA PHE A 74 -24.78 -5.89 -4.56
C PHE A 74 -25.48 -5.94 -5.93
N GLY A 75 -26.44 -6.85 -6.11
CA GLY A 75 -27.22 -6.99 -7.34
C GLY A 75 -26.52 -7.81 -8.43
N SER A 76 -26.95 -7.67 -9.69
CA SER A 76 -26.43 -8.46 -10.81
C SER A 76 -25.16 -7.86 -11.46
N LYS A 77 -24.90 -6.57 -11.23
CA LYS A 77 -23.78 -5.82 -11.81
C LYS A 77 -23.13 -4.93 -10.75
N VAL A 78 -21.81 -4.82 -10.81
CA VAL A 78 -21.01 -4.00 -9.89
C VAL A 78 -19.95 -3.22 -10.66
N LYS A 79 -19.61 -2.02 -10.19
CA LYS A 79 -18.48 -1.25 -10.72
C LYS A 79 -17.25 -1.48 -9.83
N ALA A 80 -16.12 -1.86 -10.41
CA ALA A 80 -14.85 -1.98 -9.70
C ALA A 80 -14.00 -0.71 -9.88
N TYR A 81 -13.42 -0.22 -8.78
CA TYR A 81 -12.70 1.07 -8.74
C TYR A 81 -11.25 0.92 -8.31
N HIS A 82 -10.98 -0.04 -7.42
CA HIS A 82 -9.65 -0.30 -6.86
C HIS A 82 -9.31 -1.78 -6.92
N ILE A 83 -8.03 -2.07 -6.92
CA ILE A 83 -7.46 -3.41 -6.94
C ILE A 83 -6.55 -3.54 -5.72
N SER A 84 -6.67 -4.64 -4.99
CA SER A 84 -5.76 -4.99 -3.91
C SER A 84 -5.11 -6.33 -4.23
N GLN A 85 -3.78 -6.33 -4.25
CA GLN A 85 -2.98 -7.54 -4.33
C GLN A 85 -2.73 -8.03 -2.91
N ILE A 86 -3.30 -9.18 -2.59
CA ILE A 86 -3.23 -9.81 -1.28
C ILE A 86 -2.26 -10.97 -1.36
N ASN A 87 -1.18 -10.90 -0.59
CA ASN A 87 -0.26 -12.01 -0.39
C ASN A 87 -0.65 -12.76 0.88
N ARG A 88 -1.03 -14.03 0.75
CA ARG A 88 -1.20 -14.98 1.85
C ARG A 88 -0.35 -16.21 1.58
N ASN A 89 0.58 -16.53 2.48
CA ASN A 89 1.47 -17.70 2.38
C ASN A 89 2.16 -17.82 1.01
N GLY A 90 2.71 -16.70 0.50
CA GLY A 90 3.39 -16.64 -0.79
C GLY A 90 2.46 -16.62 -2.02
N LYS A 91 1.16 -16.85 -1.85
CA LYS A 91 0.18 -16.82 -2.95
C LYS A 91 -0.38 -15.41 -3.11
N LYS A 92 -0.14 -14.81 -4.28
CA LYS A 92 -0.70 -13.51 -4.67
C LYS A 92 -2.13 -13.69 -5.17
N THR A 93 -3.09 -12.96 -4.62
CA THR A 93 -4.48 -12.96 -5.05
C THR A 93 -4.98 -11.55 -5.28
N ILE A 94 -5.87 -11.37 -6.26
CA ILE A 94 -6.38 -10.05 -6.63
C ILE A 94 -7.80 -9.89 -6.10
N TYR A 95 -8.03 -8.80 -5.38
CA TYR A 95 -9.33 -8.36 -4.92
C TYR A 95 -9.69 -7.04 -5.58
N TYR A 96 -10.94 -6.86 -5.95
CA TYR A 96 -11.47 -5.60 -6.43
C TYR A 96 -12.32 -4.93 -5.35
N GLN A 97 -12.17 -3.62 -5.17
CA GLN A 97 -13.18 -2.83 -4.49
C GLN A 97 -14.32 -2.58 -5.46
N ILE A 98 -15.47 -3.16 -5.16
CA ILE A 98 -16.71 -3.02 -5.91
C ILE A 98 -17.65 -2.04 -5.24
N LYS A 99 -18.50 -1.37 -6.02
CA LYS A 99 -19.54 -0.47 -5.51
C LYS A 99 -20.84 -0.64 -6.30
N THR A 100 -21.96 -0.59 -5.57
CA THR A 100 -23.34 -0.49 -6.11
C THR A 100 -24.11 0.50 -5.25
N GLY A 101 -24.50 1.65 -5.83
CA GLY A 101 -25.12 2.73 -5.08
C GLY A 101 -24.20 3.23 -3.95
N LYS A 102 -24.70 3.20 -2.71
CA LYS A 102 -23.94 3.58 -1.50
C LYS A 102 -23.09 2.44 -0.91
N LYS A 103 -23.29 1.19 -1.34
CA LYS A 103 -22.57 0.02 -0.79
C LYS A 103 -21.25 -0.19 -1.52
N SER A 104 -20.19 -0.47 -0.76
CA SER A 104 -18.88 -0.85 -1.30
C SER A 104 -18.29 -2.03 -0.53
N GLY A 105 -17.38 -2.77 -1.16
CA GLY A 105 -16.64 -3.82 -0.46
C GLY A 105 -15.60 -4.47 -1.36
N TRP A 106 -14.75 -5.30 -0.77
CA TRP A 106 -13.67 -6.01 -1.42
C TRP A 106 -14.08 -7.44 -1.75
N VAL A 107 -13.88 -7.84 -2.99
CA VAL A 107 -14.22 -9.19 -3.47
C VAL A 107 -13.12 -9.75 -4.35
N TRP A 108 -12.89 -11.06 -4.25
CA TRP A 108 -11.91 -11.72 -5.12
C TRP A 108 -12.34 -11.64 -6.59
N GLN A 109 -11.38 -11.34 -7.47
CA GLN A 109 -11.67 -11.05 -8.88
C GLN A 109 -12.39 -12.19 -9.61
N GLY A 110 -12.11 -13.46 -9.28
CA GLY A 110 -12.69 -14.59 -9.99
C GLY A 110 -14.14 -14.89 -9.62
N TYR A 111 -14.74 -14.14 -8.69
CA TYR A 111 -16.19 -14.17 -8.46
C TYR A 111 -16.96 -13.19 -9.37
N LEU A 112 -16.24 -12.41 -10.17
CA LEU A 112 -16.79 -11.45 -11.12
C LEU A 112 -16.60 -11.95 -12.56
N VAL A 113 -17.61 -11.73 -13.39
CA VAL A 113 -17.58 -12.07 -14.82
C VAL A 113 -17.44 -10.77 -15.62
N LYS A 114 -16.39 -10.69 -16.45
CA LYS A 114 -16.22 -9.55 -17.37
C LYS A 114 -17.36 -9.54 -18.38
N ASN A 115 -18.04 -8.42 -18.52
CA ASN A 115 -18.88 -8.20 -19.70
C ASN A 115 -17.96 -7.94 -20.89
N LYS A 116 -18.19 -8.62 -22.03
CA LYS A 116 -17.67 -8.15 -23.31
C LYS A 116 -18.32 -6.78 -23.57
N GLN A 117 -17.61 -5.68 -23.29
CA GLN A 117 -17.95 -4.36 -23.80
C GLN A 117 -17.14 -4.11 -25.08
N PRO A 118 -17.72 -3.43 -26.08
CA PRO A 118 -17.02 -3.15 -27.33
C PRO A 118 -15.81 -2.25 -27.05
N ASP A 119 -14.69 -2.67 -27.62
CA ASP A 119 -13.41 -1.97 -27.63
C ASP A 119 -13.44 -0.84 -28.67
N LYS A 120 -12.85 0.31 -28.32
CA LYS A 120 -12.34 1.43 -29.16
C LYS A 120 -12.37 2.76 -28.40
N SER A 121 -11.23 3.12 -27.79
CA SER A 121 -10.75 4.50 -27.78
C SER A 121 -9.21 4.46 -27.84
N ILE A 122 -8.69 4.77 -29.02
CA ILE A 122 -7.28 4.91 -29.33
C ILE A 122 -6.72 6.08 -28.52
N ILE A 123 -5.74 5.81 -27.66
CA ILE A 123 -4.66 6.77 -27.41
C ILE A 123 -3.41 6.10 -27.97
N LYS A 124 -2.89 6.64 -29.08
CA LYS A 124 -1.53 6.33 -29.53
C LYS A 124 -0.59 6.80 -28.42
N ALA A 125 0.02 5.85 -27.71
CA ALA A 125 1.24 6.10 -26.97
C ALA A 125 2.35 6.46 -27.98
N PRO A 126 3.23 7.44 -27.71
CA PRO A 126 4.50 7.50 -28.39
C PRO A 126 5.26 6.20 -28.11
N ASN A 127 5.79 5.63 -29.18
CA ASN A 127 6.27 4.27 -29.28
C ASN A 127 7.57 4.01 -28.52
N ASN A 128 7.76 2.74 -28.14
CA ASN A 128 9.00 2.07 -27.77
C ASN A 128 9.73 2.48 -26.47
N GLN A 129 9.30 1.89 -25.35
CA GLN A 129 10.26 1.24 -24.46
C GLN A 129 9.76 -0.16 -24.09
N LYS A 130 10.59 -1.15 -24.43
CA LYS A 130 10.45 -2.57 -24.11
C LYS A 130 10.25 -2.72 -22.60
N THR A 131 9.11 -3.29 -22.21
CA THR A 131 8.79 -3.65 -20.83
C THR A 131 9.82 -4.64 -20.31
N GLU A 132 10.79 -4.17 -19.52
CA GLU A 132 11.53 -5.03 -18.59
C GLU A 132 10.64 -5.28 -17.38
N THR A 133 9.83 -6.33 -17.45
CA THR A 133 9.16 -6.88 -16.27
C THR A 133 10.21 -7.28 -15.23
N GLY A 134 10.18 -6.66 -14.05
CA GLY A 134 10.90 -7.14 -12.86
C GLY A 134 11.97 -6.22 -12.25
N LYS A 135 12.38 -5.13 -12.91
CA LYS A 135 13.41 -4.21 -12.34
C LYS A 135 12.78 -2.94 -11.79
N PHE A 136 13.15 -2.59 -10.55
CA PHE A 136 12.76 -1.33 -9.92
C PHE A 136 13.28 -0.13 -10.73
N SER A 137 12.42 0.85 -10.97
CA SER A 137 12.75 2.06 -11.73
C SER A 137 12.14 3.30 -11.09
N GLU A 138 13.00 4.13 -10.49
CA GLU A 138 12.64 5.37 -9.81
C GLU A 138 11.94 6.34 -10.77
N SER A 139 12.52 6.55 -11.96
CA SER A 139 12.00 7.48 -12.97
C SER A 139 10.60 7.11 -13.45
N VAL A 140 10.30 5.82 -13.64
CA VAL A 140 8.95 5.36 -14.02
C VAL A 140 7.95 5.61 -12.91
N ILE A 141 8.33 5.34 -11.66
CA ILE A 141 7.47 5.54 -10.49
C ILE A 141 7.18 7.04 -10.31
N ASP A 142 8.22 7.86 -10.29
CA ASP A 142 8.13 9.30 -10.02
C ASP A 142 7.35 10.03 -11.13
N ALA A 143 7.54 9.65 -12.40
CA ALA A 143 6.74 10.18 -13.50
C ALA A 143 5.25 9.81 -13.38
N GLN A 144 4.94 8.58 -12.97
CA GLN A 144 3.55 8.16 -12.73
C GLN A 144 2.93 8.89 -11.54
N LEU A 145 3.70 9.16 -10.47
CA LEU A 145 3.24 9.95 -9.33
C LEU A 145 2.92 11.40 -9.72
N LEU A 146 3.77 12.06 -10.51
CA LEU A 146 3.50 13.40 -11.05
C LEU A 146 2.18 13.43 -11.84
N LYS A 147 1.97 12.43 -12.70
CA LYS A 147 0.74 12.29 -13.48
C LYS A 147 -0.50 12.19 -12.58
N LEU A 148 -0.47 11.34 -11.55
CA LEU A 148 -1.60 11.15 -10.63
C LEU A 148 -1.89 12.43 -9.82
N VAL A 149 -0.84 13.11 -9.34
CA VAL A 149 -0.96 14.41 -8.66
C VAL A 149 -1.68 15.41 -9.55
N ASN A 150 -1.18 15.63 -10.77
CA ASN A 150 -1.75 16.63 -11.68
C ASN A 150 -3.17 16.27 -12.15
N GLN A 151 -3.49 14.98 -12.24
CA GLN A 151 -4.86 14.53 -12.49
C GLN A 151 -5.83 14.93 -11.37
N GLN A 152 -5.46 14.80 -10.09
CA GLN A 152 -6.34 15.23 -9.00
C GLN A 152 -6.42 16.75 -8.87
N ARG A 153 -5.32 17.45 -9.13
CA ARG A 153 -5.29 18.92 -9.17
C ARG A 153 -6.22 19.49 -10.24
N ALA A 154 -6.20 18.91 -11.44
CA ALA A 154 -7.09 19.31 -12.52
C ALA A 154 -8.59 19.14 -12.17
N LYS A 155 -8.97 18.09 -11.44
CA LYS A 155 -10.37 17.85 -11.04
C LYS A 155 -10.95 18.92 -10.13
N ILE A 156 -10.09 19.63 -9.40
CA ILE A 156 -10.50 20.71 -8.50
C ILE A 156 -10.15 22.10 -9.06
N GLY A 157 -9.70 22.17 -10.32
CA GLY A 157 -9.38 23.43 -10.99
C GLY A 157 -8.11 24.13 -10.50
N VAL A 158 -7.21 23.44 -9.77
CA VAL A 158 -5.92 24.05 -9.36
C VAL A 158 -4.83 23.74 -10.39
N ARG A 159 -3.90 24.69 -10.57
CA ARG A 159 -2.83 24.58 -11.58
C ARG A 159 -1.97 23.33 -11.36
N PRO A 160 -1.53 22.64 -12.42
CA PRO A 160 -0.60 21.52 -12.28
C PRO A 160 0.74 21.99 -11.69
N VAL A 161 1.42 21.10 -10.98
CA VAL A 161 2.81 21.31 -10.54
C VAL A 161 3.77 20.80 -11.61
N THR A 162 4.95 21.44 -11.70
CA THR A 162 6.06 20.96 -12.53
C THR A 162 7.24 20.49 -11.67
N VAL A 163 8.00 19.51 -12.15
CA VAL A 163 9.19 19.02 -11.44
C VAL A 163 10.25 20.12 -11.33
N ASN A 164 10.90 20.22 -10.16
CA ASN A 164 12.08 21.06 -9.96
C ASN A 164 13.30 20.19 -9.64
N SER A 165 14.31 20.24 -10.51
CA SER A 165 15.53 19.45 -10.38
C SER A 165 16.36 19.82 -9.15
N LYS A 166 16.50 21.11 -8.84
CA LYS A 166 17.27 21.56 -7.66
C LYS A 166 16.65 21.05 -6.35
N LEU A 167 15.33 21.09 -6.22
CA LEU A 167 14.61 20.55 -5.07
C LEU A 167 14.76 19.03 -5.02
N PHE A 168 14.61 18.34 -6.15
CA PHE A 168 14.80 16.90 -6.26
C PHE A 168 16.21 16.49 -5.77
N ASP A 169 17.26 17.05 -6.37
CA ASP A 169 18.66 16.68 -6.10
C ASP A 169 19.11 17.04 -4.68
N LYS A 170 18.72 18.23 -4.20
CA LYS A 170 19.26 18.80 -2.95
C LYS A 170 18.43 18.54 -1.72
N VAL A 171 17.15 18.21 -1.89
CA VAL A 171 16.21 17.98 -0.78
C VAL A 171 15.59 16.60 -0.91
N THR A 172 14.78 16.36 -1.92
CA THR A 172 13.87 15.19 -1.96
C THR A 172 14.62 13.85 -1.99
N THR A 173 15.68 13.73 -2.79
CA THR A 173 16.51 12.51 -2.82
C THR A 173 17.29 12.32 -1.52
N VAL A 174 17.83 13.40 -0.95
CA VAL A 174 18.51 13.37 0.37
C VAL A 174 17.55 12.89 1.46
N ARG A 175 16.31 13.41 1.45
CA ARG A 175 15.25 13.01 2.37
C ARG A 175 14.91 11.54 2.21
N ALA A 176 14.77 11.03 0.98
CA ALA A 176 14.46 9.62 0.74
C ALA A 176 15.50 8.69 1.39
N HIS A 177 16.80 9.02 1.32
CA HIS A 177 17.85 8.27 2.00
C HIS A 177 17.83 8.43 3.53
N GLN A 178 17.51 9.62 4.05
CA GLN A 178 17.41 9.85 5.50
C GLN A 178 16.28 9.05 6.15
N LEU A 179 15.18 8.79 5.42
CA LEU A 179 14.04 7.99 5.90
C LEU A 179 14.41 6.55 6.28
N ILE A 180 15.54 6.03 5.78
CA ILE A 180 16.06 4.71 6.14
C ILE A 180 16.40 4.66 7.64
N LYS A 181 16.94 5.77 8.18
CA LYS A 181 17.39 5.89 9.58
C LYS A 181 16.37 6.59 10.47
N ASN A 182 15.73 7.64 9.95
CA ASN A 182 14.75 8.44 10.68
C ASN A 182 13.50 8.63 9.80
N TYR A 183 12.49 7.79 10.00
CA TYR A 183 11.21 7.90 9.29
C TYR A 183 10.32 8.97 9.96
N SER A 184 10.72 10.23 9.82
CA SER A 184 10.05 11.40 10.38
C SER A 184 10.25 12.61 9.47
N HIS A 185 9.32 13.55 9.51
CA HIS A 185 9.47 14.89 8.90
C HIS A 185 10.44 15.77 9.69
N PHE A 186 10.58 15.51 10.99
CA PHE A 186 11.31 16.36 11.92
C PHE A 186 12.56 15.67 12.46
N ASP A 187 13.57 16.48 12.79
CA ASP A 187 14.77 16.01 13.50
C ASP A 187 14.52 15.87 15.01
N ALA A 188 15.59 15.57 15.76
CA ALA A 188 15.52 15.41 17.22
C ALA A 188 15.19 16.72 17.97
N HIS A 189 15.37 17.88 17.33
CA HIS A 189 15.07 19.21 17.88
C HIS A 189 13.74 19.76 17.34
N ASN A 190 12.93 18.92 16.68
CA ASN A 190 11.65 19.28 16.08
C ASN A 190 11.75 20.30 14.92
N HIS A 191 12.91 20.41 14.27
CA HIS A 191 13.07 21.19 13.05
C HIS A 191 12.59 20.40 11.82
N PHE A 192 11.93 21.09 10.90
CA PHE A 192 11.42 20.46 9.67
C PHE A 192 12.58 20.24 8.68
N ILE A 193 13.03 18.98 8.57
CA ILE A 193 14.28 18.62 7.88
C ILE A 193 14.29 19.08 6.42
N ALA A 194 13.15 18.99 5.72
CA ALA A 194 13.08 19.42 4.32
C ALA A 194 13.28 20.94 4.17
N ALA A 195 12.77 21.74 5.11
CA ALA A 195 12.96 23.18 5.14
C ALA A 195 14.43 23.54 5.43
N ASP A 196 15.06 22.85 6.38
CA ASP A 196 16.49 23.07 6.69
C ASP A 196 17.37 22.73 5.49
N LEU A 197 17.10 21.61 4.81
CA LEU A 197 17.81 21.24 3.58
C LEU A 197 17.60 22.27 2.47
N ALA A 198 16.37 22.77 2.30
CA ALA A 198 16.06 23.80 1.31
C ALA A 198 16.81 25.10 1.62
N GLN A 199 16.80 25.55 2.87
CA GLN A 199 17.51 26.75 3.33
C GLN A 199 19.03 26.62 3.15
N LYS A 200 19.61 25.48 3.59
CA LYS A 200 21.05 25.18 3.41
C LYS A 200 21.48 25.25 1.95
N ASN A 201 20.60 24.84 1.02
CA ASN A 201 20.86 24.85 -0.42
C ASN A 201 20.39 26.14 -1.13
N LYS A 202 20.03 27.18 -0.36
CA LYS A 202 19.57 28.48 -0.87
C LYS A 202 18.43 28.31 -1.88
N ILE A 203 17.44 27.49 -1.52
CA ILE A 203 16.20 27.32 -2.29
C ILE A 203 15.17 28.26 -1.67
N ASN A 204 14.78 29.29 -2.43
CA ASN A 204 13.75 30.24 -2.01
C ASN A 204 12.36 29.64 -2.28
N TYR A 205 11.50 29.68 -1.27
CA TYR A 205 10.13 29.19 -1.36
C TYR A 205 9.20 30.07 -0.53
N SER A 206 7.98 30.30 -1.02
CA SER A 206 6.91 30.93 -0.22
C SER A 206 6.17 29.91 0.65
N LYS A 207 6.22 28.64 0.24
CA LYS A 207 5.68 27.50 0.96
C LYS A 207 6.48 26.25 0.61
N LEU A 208 6.71 25.40 1.59
CA LEU A 208 7.26 24.06 1.41
C LEU A 208 6.44 23.07 2.24
N SER A 209 6.16 21.91 1.67
CA SER A 209 5.50 20.80 2.35
C SER A 209 6.09 19.46 1.89
N GLU A 210 5.95 18.43 2.72
CA GLU A 210 6.49 17.10 2.48
C GLU A 210 5.43 16.03 2.75
N ASN A 211 5.38 15.02 1.87
CA ASN A 211 4.71 13.76 2.11
C ASN A 211 5.76 12.64 2.10
N ILE A 212 5.67 11.70 3.05
CA ILE A 212 6.56 10.54 3.13
C ILE A 212 5.78 9.23 3.24
N ALA A 213 6.20 8.21 2.49
CA ALA A 213 5.56 6.90 2.46
C ALA A 213 6.59 5.78 2.52
N LYS A 214 6.18 4.69 3.18
CA LYS A 214 6.88 3.41 3.20
C LYS A 214 6.00 2.32 2.59
N ASN A 215 6.57 1.60 1.63
CA ASN A 215 5.91 0.55 0.86
C ASN A 215 6.85 -0.66 0.67
N ASN A 216 6.32 -1.75 0.11
CA ASN A 216 7.12 -2.88 -0.35
C ASN A 216 7.10 -2.90 -1.89
N PHE A 217 8.23 -3.24 -2.50
CA PHE A 217 8.28 -3.47 -3.95
C PHE A 217 7.71 -4.85 -4.28
N ASN A 218 6.90 -4.92 -5.33
CA ASN A 218 6.20 -6.13 -5.78
C ASN A 218 6.50 -6.46 -7.26
N ASP A 219 7.64 -5.99 -7.78
CA ASP A 219 8.11 -6.17 -9.16
C ASP A 219 7.29 -5.44 -10.23
N ASP A 220 6.47 -4.46 -9.84
CA ASP A 220 5.69 -3.61 -10.76
C ASP A 220 5.74 -2.13 -10.33
N ASN A 221 6.50 -1.35 -11.09
CA ASN A 221 6.71 0.08 -10.86
C ASN A 221 5.41 0.90 -10.91
N ILE A 222 4.49 0.60 -11.84
CA ILE A 222 3.24 1.37 -11.99
C ILE A 222 2.27 1.03 -10.86
N SER A 223 2.17 -0.24 -10.50
CA SER A 223 1.37 -0.65 -9.35
C SER A 223 1.89 -0.04 -8.04
N LEU A 224 3.21 0.00 -7.87
CA LEU A 224 3.85 0.65 -6.72
C LEU A 224 3.53 2.15 -6.66
N ALA A 225 3.70 2.89 -7.77
CA ALA A 225 3.39 4.32 -7.84
C ALA A 225 1.92 4.59 -7.46
N ASN A 226 0.99 3.81 -8.02
CA ASN A 226 -0.43 3.94 -7.72
C ASN A 226 -0.74 3.63 -6.24
N ALA A 227 -0.04 2.67 -5.64
CA ALA A 227 -0.21 2.33 -4.23
C ALA A 227 0.34 3.42 -3.29
N ILE A 228 1.50 3.99 -3.62
CA ILE A 228 2.06 5.16 -2.90
C ILE A 228 1.07 6.32 -2.97
N PHE A 229 0.59 6.67 -4.16
CA PHE A 229 -0.37 7.75 -4.33
C PHE A 229 -1.68 7.50 -3.58
N TYR A 230 -2.19 6.27 -3.60
CA TYR A 230 -3.40 5.90 -2.89
C TYR A 230 -3.29 6.17 -1.39
N LYS A 231 -2.16 5.79 -0.78
CA LYS A 231 -1.89 6.09 0.63
C LYS A 231 -1.96 7.59 0.91
N TYR A 232 -1.25 8.40 0.15
CA TYR A 232 -1.28 9.85 0.37
C TYR A 232 -2.64 10.50 0.16
N PHE A 233 -3.44 10.01 -0.79
CA PHE A 233 -4.61 10.74 -1.25
C PHE A 233 -5.94 10.21 -0.69
N TYR A 234 -6.02 8.92 -0.40
CA TYR A 234 -7.27 8.24 -0.03
C TYR A 234 -7.18 7.47 1.29
N ASP A 235 -5.98 7.13 1.77
CA ASP A 235 -5.74 6.38 3.01
C ASP A 235 -4.79 7.15 3.93
N ASP A 236 -5.23 8.36 4.28
CA ASP A 236 -4.41 9.38 4.94
C ASP A 236 -5.07 9.97 6.19
N ALA A 237 -6.10 9.28 6.71
CA ALA A 237 -6.84 9.75 7.88
C ALA A 237 -5.93 9.93 9.11
N ALA A 238 -4.90 9.09 9.26
CA ALA A 238 -3.94 9.16 10.36
C ALA A 238 -3.09 10.45 10.38
N SER A 239 -2.91 11.13 9.23
CA SER A 239 -2.24 12.43 9.16
C SER A 239 -3.23 13.62 9.16
N ASN A 240 -4.50 13.36 9.48
CA ASN A 240 -5.59 14.33 9.31
C ASN A 240 -5.66 14.88 7.87
N TRP A 241 -5.47 13.99 6.90
CA TRP A 241 -5.45 14.29 5.47
C TRP A 241 -4.37 15.30 5.06
N GLY A 242 -3.28 15.38 5.82
CA GLY A 242 -2.18 16.31 5.58
C GLY A 242 -1.52 16.10 4.22
N HIS A 243 -1.30 14.84 3.82
CA HIS A 243 -0.68 14.54 2.54
C HIS A 243 -1.57 14.93 1.36
N LYS A 244 -2.87 14.65 1.46
CA LYS A 244 -3.87 15.07 0.46
C LYS A 244 -3.93 16.59 0.34
N LYS A 245 -3.91 17.31 1.47
CA LYS A 245 -3.91 18.79 1.48
C LYS A 245 -2.69 19.35 0.76
N ASN A 246 -1.50 18.78 1.00
CA ASN A 246 -0.28 19.18 0.30
C ASN A 246 -0.38 18.97 -1.23
N ILE A 247 -0.90 17.80 -1.66
CA ILE A 247 -1.09 17.48 -3.09
C ILE A 247 -2.01 18.48 -3.79
N LEU A 248 -3.07 18.93 -3.11
CA LEU A 248 -4.11 19.81 -3.67
C LEU A 248 -3.87 21.30 -3.40
N ASP A 249 -2.76 21.66 -2.74
CA ASP A 249 -2.52 23.05 -2.34
C ASP A 249 -2.40 23.96 -3.57
N SER A 250 -3.20 25.01 -3.62
CA SER A 250 -3.17 25.99 -4.72
C SER A 250 -1.96 26.92 -4.66
N LYS A 251 -1.28 27.00 -3.50
CA LYS A 251 -0.09 27.85 -3.27
C LYS A 251 1.22 27.22 -3.76
N VAL A 252 1.19 25.95 -4.20
CA VAL A 252 2.37 25.28 -4.79
C VAL A 252 2.21 25.17 -6.30
N ASP A 253 3.31 25.41 -7.01
CA ASP A 253 3.41 25.34 -8.47
C ASP A 253 4.55 24.39 -8.91
N LYS A 254 5.34 23.91 -7.95
CA LYS A 254 6.46 23.02 -8.18
C LYS A 254 6.43 21.83 -7.23
N ALA A 255 7.01 20.72 -7.69
CA ALA A 255 7.14 19.51 -6.88
C ALA A 255 8.44 18.77 -7.19
N ALA A 256 8.81 17.85 -6.31
CA ALA A 256 9.85 16.86 -6.54
C ALA A 256 9.41 15.54 -5.90
N PHE A 257 9.72 14.43 -6.57
CA PHE A 257 9.33 13.08 -6.20
C PHE A 257 10.61 12.26 -6.19
N ALA A 258 10.92 11.59 -5.09
CA ALA A 258 12.03 10.64 -5.05
C ALA A 258 11.54 9.34 -4.44
N THR A 259 11.73 8.25 -5.18
CA THR A 259 11.43 6.89 -4.71
C THR A 259 12.71 6.07 -4.72
N ILE A 260 13.08 5.48 -3.59
CA ILE A 260 14.23 4.56 -3.50
C ILE A 260 13.78 3.18 -3.02
N ASN A 261 14.50 2.14 -3.42
CA ASN A 261 14.28 0.76 -2.97
C ASN A 261 15.52 0.20 -2.29
N ILE A 262 15.39 -0.15 -1.01
CA ILE A 262 16.44 -0.75 -0.19
C ILE A 262 15.96 -2.13 0.24
N ASN A 263 16.55 -3.18 -0.36
CA ASN A 263 16.25 -4.58 -0.03
C ASN A 263 14.75 -4.92 -0.08
N GLY A 264 14.03 -4.40 -1.08
CA GLY A 264 12.58 -4.62 -1.26
C GLY A 264 11.70 -3.66 -0.46
N THR A 265 12.28 -2.87 0.45
CA THR A 265 11.57 -1.79 1.15
C THR A 265 11.68 -0.50 0.35
N VAL A 266 10.55 0.10 0.04
CA VAL A 266 10.46 1.34 -0.73
C VAL A 266 10.19 2.52 0.20
N TYR A 267 10.98 3.57 0.03
CA TYR A 267 10.78 4.87 0.66
C TYR A 267 10.47 5.88 -0.44
N ASN A 268 9.39 6.64 -0.27
CA ASN A 268 9.01 7.70 -1.19
C ASN A 268 8.89 9.03 -0.43
N VAL A 269 9.34 10.09 -1.09
CA VAL A 269 9.17 11.47 -0.66
C VAL A 269 8.52 12.27 -1.79
N MET A 270 7.52 13.08 -1.46
CA MET A 270 7.02 14.15 -2.32
C MET A 270 7.22 15.48 -1.61
N ASN A 271 8.05 16.36 -2.16
CA ASN A 271 8.11 17.74 -1.70
C ASN A 271 7.33 18.63 -2.67
N PHE A 272 6.45 19.48 -2.13
CA PHE A 272 5.75 20.50 -2.90
C PHE A 272 6.23 21.87 -2.44
N TYR A 273 6.54 22.76 -3.37
CA TYR A 273 6.95 24.11 -3.02
C TYR A 273 6.33 25.17 -3.94
N GLY A 274 6.09 26.35 -3.36
CA GLY A 274 5.59 27.53 -4.05
C GLY A 274 6.73 28.50 -4.37
N THR A 275 6.80 28.96 -5.61
CA THR A 275 7.79 29.97 -6.05
C THR A 275 7.29 31.41 -5.90
N HIS A 276 5.99 31.61 -5.74
CA HIS A 276 5.38 32.93 -5.66
C HIS A 276 4.91 33.22 -4.23
N HIS A 277 5.32 34.35 -3.65
CA HIS A 277 4.57 34.95 -2.55
C HIS A 277 3.18 35.29 -3.08
N ALA A 278 2.13 34.84 -2.41
CA ALA A 278 0.77 35.18 -2.80
C ALA A 278 0.67 36.72 -2.90
N ARG A 279 0.27 37.21 -4.07
CA ARG A 279 -0.16 38.60 -4.23
C ARG A 279 -1.52 38.77 -3.58
#